data_AF-A0A919HZ32-F1
#
_entry.id   AF-A0A919HZ32-F1
#
_cell.length_a   1.000
_cell.length_b   1.000
_cell.length_c   1.000
_cell.angle_alpha   90.00
_cell.angle_beta   90.00
_cell.angle_gamma   90.00
#
_symmetry.space_group_name_H-M   'P 1'
#
loop_
_entity.id
_entity.type
_entity.pdbx_description
1 polymer ?
#
loop_
_entity_poly.entity_id
_entity_poly.type
_entity_poly.pdbx_seq_one_letter_code
_entity_poly.pdbx_strand_id
1 'polypeptide(L)' 'MGGGSDPHFRREFYQVLLPLMQQMGKTVFAISHDDHYFQHADRLLEMRAGQLAELTGEEREQASRDAVARTA' A
#
# COMPACT_ATOMS: atom_id res chain seq x y z
N MET A 1 11.09 -18.04 -10.12
CA MET A 1 10.25 -16.83 -10.26
C MET A 1 9.16 -16.91 -9.20
N GLY A 2 9.43 -16.41 -7.99
CA GLY A 2 8.48 -16.46 -6.88
C GLY A 2 7.37 -15.45 -7.09
N GLY A 3 6.12 -15.90 -7.07
CA GLY A 3 4.96 -15.01 -7.18
C GLY A 3 4.86 -14.06 -5.98
N GLY A 4 4.24 -12.89 -6.17
CA GLY A 4 4.02 -11.86 -5.14
C GLY A 4 3.20 -12.30 -3.92
N SER A 5 2.83 -13.58 -3.84
CA SER A 5 2.18 -14.17 -2.68
C SER A 5 3.14 -14.54 -1.55
N ASP A 6 4.47 -14.49 -1.75
CA ASP A 6 5.44 -14.75 -0.68
C ASP A 6 5.34 -13.69 0.44
N PRO A 7 4.83 -14.05 1.64
CA PRO A 7 4.67 -13.11 2.75
C PRO A 7 6.01 -12.53 3.23
N HIS A 8 7.11 -13.27 3.05
CA HIS A 8 8.45 -12.82 3.42
C HIS A 8 8.89 -11.65 2.53
N PHE A 9 8.72 -11.80 1.22
CA PHE A 9 9.08 -10.74 0.28
C PHE A 9 8.24 -9.47 0.49
N ARG A 10 6.93 -9.59 0.77
CA ARG A 10 6.10 -8.43 1.10
C ARG A 10 6.64 -7.69 2.33
N ARG A 11 6.97 -8.43 3.39
CA ARG A 11 7.54 -7.84 4.61
C ARG A 11 8.85 -7.13 4.32
N GLU A 12 9.78 -7.75 3.60
CA GLU A 12 11.05 -7.12 3.23
C GLU A 12 10.85 -5.88 2.36
N PHE A 13 9.95 -5.94 1.37
CA PHE A 13 9.63 -4.81 0.51
C PHE A 13 9.16 -3.60 1.32
N TYR A 14 8.16 -3.77 2.18
CA TYR A 14 7.56 -2.67 2.90
C TYR A 14 8.37 -2.20 4.12
N GLN A 15 9.08 -3.10 4.81
CA GLN A 15 9.82 -2.75 6.04
C GLN A 15 11.27 -2.34 5.77
N VAL A 16 11.86 -2.75 4.64
CA VAL A 16 13.29 -2.51 4.35
C VAL A 16 13.48 -1.72 3.07
N LEU A 17 12.95 -2.21 1.94
CA LEU A 17 13.22 -1.59 0.64
C LEU A 17 12.52 -0.24 0.48
N LEU A 18 11.24 -0.16 0.86
CA LEU A 18 10.43 1.06 0.73
C LEU A 18 11.04 2.23 1.54
N PRO A 19 11.40 2.08 2.83
CA PRO A 19 12.06 3.15 3.58
C PRO A 19 13.43 3.55 2.99
N LEU A 20 14.21 2.57 2.50
CA LEU A 20 15.51 2.86 1.88
C LEU A 20 15.34 3.71 0.61
N MET A 21 14.37 3.36 -0.24
CA MET A 21 14.07 4.14 -1.44
C MET A 21 13.59 5.57 -1.10
N GLN A 22 12.79 5.73 -0.05
CA GLN A 22 12.39 7.05 0.46
C GLN A 22 13.61 7.86 0.92
N GLN A 23 14.51 7.26 1.71
CA GLN A 23 15.75 7.91 2.16
C GLN A 23 16.67 8.33 1.00
N MET A 24 16.66 7.56 -0.08
CA MET A 24 17.38 7.88 -1.33
C MET A 24 16.70 8.97 -2.17
N GLY A 25 15.57 9.53 -1.73
CA GLY A 25 14.80 10.55 -2.45
C GLY A 25 14.12 10.01 -3.71
N LYS A 26 13.80 8.71 -3.76
CA LYS A 26 13.09 8.09 -4.89
C LYS A 26 11.58 8.24 -4.72
N THR A 27 10.90 8.52 -5.82
CA THR A 27 9.43 8.40 -5.90
C THR A 27 9.07 6.95 -6.17
N VAL A 28 8.22 6.36 -5.33
CA VAL A 28 7.77 4.97 -5.45
C VAL A 28 6.28 4.92 -5.73
N PHE A 29 5.91 4.15 -6.76
CA PHE A 29 4.52 3.78 -7.03
C PHE A 29 4.33 2.32 -6.65
N ALA A 30 3.59 2.07 -5.57
CA ALA A 30 3.20 0.73 -5.14
C ALA A 30 1.74 0.47 -5.57
N ILE A 31 1.51 -0.54 -6.41
CA ILE A 31 0.18 -0.99 -6.80
C ILE A 31 -0.09 -2.29 -6.04
N SER A 32 -0.99 -2.23 -5.07
CA SER A 32 -1.23 -3.33 -4.15
C SER A 32 -2.69 -3.35 -3.69
N HIS A 33 -3.16 -4.54 -3.36
CA HIS A 33 -4.40 -4.76 -2.59
C HIS A 33 -4.08 -5.14 -1.13
N ASP A 34 -2.80 -5.05 -0.74
CA ASP A 34 -2.36 -5.29 0.64
C ASP A 34 -2.57 -4.02 1.45
N ASP A 35 -3.77 -3.94 1.99
CA ASP A 35 -4.31 -2.75 2.60
C ASP A 35 -3.58 -2.39 3.93
N HIS A 36 -2.79 -3.32 4.53
CA HIS A 36 -2.01 -3.09 5.76
C HIS A 36 -0.98 -1.95 5.62
N TYR A 37 -0.51 -1.70 4.40
CA TYR A 37 0.56 -0.75 4.13
C TYR A 37 0.07 0.60 3.63
N PHE A 38 -1.24 0.80 3.47
CA PHE A 38 -1.83 2.08 3.04
C PHE A 38 -1.53 3.22 4.00
N GLN A 39 -1.36 2.92 5.28
CA GLN A 39 -0.95 3.89 6.30
C GLN A 39 0.45 4.50 6.04
N HIS A 40 1.35 3.77 5.37
CA HIS A 40 2.73 4.23 5.11
C HIS A 40 2.87 5.08 3.85
N ALA A 41 1.82 5.16 3.02
CA ALA A 41 1.86 5.94 1.80
C ALA A 41 1.70 7.43 2.10
N ASP A 42 2.48 8.29 1.44
CA ASP A 42 2.23 9.74 1.51
C ASP A 42 0.87 10.08 0.88
N ARG A 43 0.56 9.44 -0.25
CA ARG A 43 -0.68 9.58 -1.02
C ARG A 43 -1.27 8.21 -1.30
N LEU A 44 -2.59 8.07 -1.12
CA LEU A 44 -3.32 6.85 -1.40
C LEU A 44 -4.30 7.11 -2.53
N LEU A 45 -4.20 6.36 -3.61
CA LEU A 45 -5.10 6.48 -4.76
C LEU A 45 -5.86 5.16 -4.94
N GLU A 46 -7.17 5.26 -5.06
CA GLU A 46 -8.05 4.13 -5.37
C GLU A 46 -8.43 4.18 -6.85
N MET A 47 -8.35 3.03 -7.52
CA MET A 47 -8.91 2.87 -8.85
C MET A 47 -10.25 2.13 -8.77
N ARG A 48 -11.34 2.82 -9.08
CA ARG A 48 -12.69 2.29 -9.05
C ARG A 48 -13.39 2.55 -10.38
N ALA A 49 -13.92 1.49 -10.99
CA ALA A 49 -14.62 1.56 -12.27
C ALA A 49 -13.85 2.30 -13.39
N GLY A 50 -12.53 2.12 -13.44
CA GLY A 50 -11.66 2.77 -14.45
C GLY A 50 -11.33 4.24 -14.16
N GLN A 51 -11.73 4.77 -13.00
CA GLN A 51 -11.39 6.11 -12.55
C GLN A 51 -10.44 6.05 -11.35
N LEU A 52 -9.44 6.91 -11.36
CA LEU A 52 -8.46 7.04 -10.28
C LEU A 52 -8.83 8.24 -9.41
N ALA A 53 -9.03 8.02 -8.11
CA ALA A 53 -9.33 9.06 -7.13
C ALA A 53 -8.34 9.00 -5.98
N GLU A 54 -7.96 10.16 -5.43
CA GLU A 54 -7.11 10.25 -4.25
C GLU A 54 -7.99 10.17 -2.99
N LEU A 55 -7.66 9.23 -2.09
CA LEU A 55 -8.37 9.06 -0.83
C LEU A 55 -7.80 10.02 0.22
N THR A 56 -8.68 10.80 0.84
CA THR A 56 -8.32 11.78 1.88
C THR A 56 -9.23 11.67 3.09
N GLY A 57 -8.80 12.18 4.26
CA GLY A 57 -9.61 12.20 5.48
C GLY A 57 -10.21 10.83 5.84
N GLU A 58 -11.53 10.80 6.04
CA GLU A 58 -12.28 9.59 6.43
C GLU A 58 -12.20 8.46 5.40
N GLU A 59 -12.12 8.76 4.10
CA GLU A 59 -12.05 7.75 3.04
C GLU A 59 -10.75 6.95 3.12
N ARG A 60 -9.65 7.63 3.46
CA ARG A 60 -8.34 7.01 3.69
C ARG A 60 -8.35 6.14 4.94
N GLU A 61 -8.99 6.59 6.01
CA GLU A 61 -9.14 5.80 7.24
C GLU A 61 -9.97 4.54 6.99
N GLN A 62 -11.08 4.67 6.26
CA GLN A 62 -11.97 3.55 5.95
C GLN A 62 -11.25 2.50 5.09
N ALA A 63 -10.53 2.91 4.05
CA ALA A 63 -9.72 2.00 3.24
C ALA A 63 -8.66 1.25 4.07
N SER A 64 -8.09 1.92 5.08
CA SER A 64 -7.13 1.31 6.02
C SER A 64 -7.77 0.42 7.09
N ARG A 65 -9.09 0.54 7.34
CA ARG A 65 -9.85 -0.28 8.31
C ARG A 65 -10.46 -1.52 7.66
N ASP A 66 -11.05 -1.37 6.47
CA ASP A 66 -11.62 -2.49 5.69
C ASP A 66 -10.55 -3.53 5.30
N ALA A 67 -9.32 -3.04 5.16
CA ALA A 67 -8.07 -3.80 5.18
C ALA A 67 -8.01 -4.92 6.23
N VAL A 68 -8.21 -4.52 7.48
CA VAL A 68 -7.99 -5.34 8.68
C VAL A 68 -9.14 -6.33 8.84
N ALA A 69 -10.33 -5.96 8.38
CA ALA A 69 -11.53 -6.79 8.48
C ALA A 69 -11.53 -7.99 7.53
N ARG A 70 -10.79 -7.97 6.42
CA ARG A 70 -10.69 -9.11 5.48
C ARG A 70 -9.72 -10.23 5.91
N THR A 71 -9.00 -10.03 7.02
CA THR A 71 -8.07 -11.02 7.60
C THR A 71 -8.61 -11.73 8.84
N ALA A 72 -9.89 -11.53 9.20
CA ALA A 72 -10.56 -12.22 10.31
C ALA A 72 -11.47 -13.36 9.82
#